data_AF-A0A671Q4L4-F1
#
_entry.id   AF-A0A671Q4L4-F1
#
_cell.length_a   1.000
_cell.length_b   1.000
_cell.length_c   1.000
_cell.angle_alpha   90.00
_cell.angle_beta   90.00
_cell.angle_gamma   90.00
#
_symmetry.space_group_name_H-M   'P 1'
#
loop_
_entity.id
_entity.type
_entity.pdbx_description
1 polymer ?
#
loop_
_entity_poly.entity_id
_entity_poly.type
_entity_poly.pdbx_seq_one_letter_code
_entity_poly.pdbx_strand_id
1 'polypeptide(L)'
;MNEMKKVNRDLQTERLVYGGRYDGRQDFAVLLQPFFKNSVVPMVEDGTPDLTFFSVDCFHFSERGHAEMALALWNNMLEPVDSKQTYNNFTYDRSKIQCPTKEHPFIFTRINSTPLPADCPNDAVPAWAAAVLAVGGLIIGWVVTWMIFYFRERKNRKRNESTEINGTKF
;
A
#
# COMPACT_ATOMS: atom_id res chain seq x y z
N MET A 1 26.53 -17.31 -22.85
CA MET A 1 26.34 -17.03 -21.40
C MET A 1 25.93 -15.59 -21.12
N ASN A 2 26.55 -14.58 -21.75
CA ASN A 2 26.20 -13.16 -21.55
C ASN A 2 24.77 -12.80 -21.98
N GLU A 3 24.29 -13.31 -23.12
CA GLU A 3 22.90 -13.11 -23.54
C GLU A 3 21.89 -13.73 -22.58
N MET A 4 22.19 -14.90 -22.01
CA MET A 4 21.33 -15.56 -21.04
C MET A 4 21.29 -14.78 -19.71
N LYS A 5 22.43 -14.22 -19.27
CA LYS A 5 22.49 -13.30 -18.12
C LYS A 5 21.73 -12.01 -18.39
N LYS A 6 21.80 -11.48 -19.61
CA LYS A 6 21.10 -10.26 -20.04
C LYS A 6 19.59 -10.47 -20.09
N VAL A 7 19.12 -11.55 -20.74
CA VAL A 7 17.70 -11.93 -20.78
C VAL A 7 17.17 -12.22 -19.38
N ASN A 8 17.90 -12.96 -18.53
CA ASN A 8 17.50 -13.18 -17.14
C ASN A 8 17.39 -11.85 -16.39
N ARG A 9 18.36 -10.94 -16.55
CA ARG A 9 18.33 -9.60 -15.94
C ARG A 9 17.17 -8.75 -16.44
N ASP A 10 16.84 -8.82 -17.73
CA ASP A 10 15.71 -8.11 -18.34
C ASP A 10 14.36 -8.74 -17.93
N LEU A 11 14.34 -10.05 -17.63
CA LEU A 11 13.20 -10.76 -17.05
C LEU A 11 13.01 -10.47 -15.55
N GLN A 12 14.04 -9.95 -14.86
CA GLN A 12 13.92 -9.58 -13.45
C GLN A 12 13.02 -8.35 -13.33
N THR A 13 11.76 -8.68 -13.11
CA THR A 13 10.53 -8.07 -12.58
C THR A 13 10.62 -6.75 -11.79
N GLU A 14 11.79 -6.12 -11.59
CA GLU A 14 11.96 -4.83 -10.90
C GLU A 14 10.99 -3.79 -11.45
N ARG A 15 10.88 -3.66 -12.78
CA ARG A 15 9.93 -2.73 -13.42
C ARG A 15 8.46 -3.05 -13.12
N LEU A 16 8.11 -4.33 -13.00
CA LEU A 16 6.73 -4.75 -12.72
C LEU A 16 6.36 -4.53 -11.24
N VAL A 17 7.30 -4.76 -10.33
CA VAL A 17 7.13 -4.55 -8.89
C VAL A 17 7.13 -3.06 -8.56
N TYR A 18 8.12 -2.31 -9.07
CA TYR A 18 8.31 -0.89 -8.77
C TYR A 18 7.59 0.05 -9.73
N GLY A 19 6.79 -0.47 -10.67
CA GLY A 19 6.02 0.30 -11.65
C GLY A 19 4.75 0.97 -11.11
N GLY A 20 4.55 1.03 -9.79
CA GLY A 20 3.41 1.70 -9.15
C GLY A 20 2.12 0.90 -9.07
N ARG A 21 2.02 -0.22 -9.80
CA ARG A 21 0.78 -1.04 -9.90
C ARG A 21 0.26 -1.53 -8.54
N TYR A 22 1.13 -1.75 -7.58
CA TYR A 22 0.80 -2.36 -6.28
C TYR A 22 0.83 -1.39 -5.10
N ASP A 23 1.09 -0.10 -5.34
CA ASP A 23 1.27 0.89 -4.26
C ASP A 23 -0.06 1.49 -3.74
N GLY A 24 -1.21 1.09 -4.29
CA GLY A 24 -2.51 1.69 -4.00
C GLY A 24 -3.23 1.15 -2.75
N ARG A 25 -2.67 0.16 -2.06
CA ARG A 25 -3.27 -0.45 -0.87
C ARG A 25 -2.32 -0.41 0.31
N GLN A 26 -2.86 -0.26 1.52
CA GLN A 26 -2.08 -0.25 2.77
C GLN A 26 -1.97 -1.62 3.44
N ASP A 27 -2.83 -2.57 3.05
CA ASP A 27 -2.91 -3.93 3.62
C ASP A 27 -2.16 -4.98 2.79
N PHE A 28 -1.48 -4.56 1.72
CA PHE A 28 -0.80 -5.44 0.79
C PHE A 28 0.42 -4.77 0.19
N ALA A 29 1.55 -5.49 0.14
CA ALA A 29 2.78 -5.01 -0.49
C ALA A 29 3.37 -6.10 -1.39
N VAL A 30 3.97 -5.68 -2.50
CA VAL A 30 4.77 -6.54 -3.38
C VAL A 30 6.22 -6.12 -3.26
N LEU A 31 7.09 -7.09 -2.97
CA LEU A 31 8.51 -6.87 -2.77
C LEU A 31 9.33 -7.88 -3.56
N LEU A 32 10.38 -7.40 -4.21
CA LEU A 32 11.38 -8.26 -4.83
C LEU A 32 12.39 -8.71 -3.77
N GLN A 33 12.76 -9.99 -3.82
CA GLN A 33 13.76 -10.60 -2.94
C GLN A 33 14.93 -11.06 -3.82
N PRO A 34 15.95 -10.21 -4.06
CA PRO A 34 16.94 -10.46 -5.11
C PRO A 34 18.08 -11.42 -4.70
N PHE A 35 17.91 -12.25 -3.66
CA PHE A 35 18.95 -13.16 -3.17
C PHE A 35 19.44 -14.20 -4.20
N PHE A 36 18.75 -14.34 -5.34
CA PHE A 36 19.21 -15.17 -6.47
C PHE A 36 19.88 -14.40 -7.63
N LYS A 37 19.91 -13.07 -7.59
CA LYS A 37 20.44 -12.23 -8.68
C LYS A 37 21.91 -12.55 -8.98
N ASN A 38 22.70 -12.79 -7.93
CA ASN A 38 24.10 -13.18 -7.97
C ASN A 38 24.29 -14.53 -7.27
N SER A 39 23.82 -15.60 -7.90
CA SER A 39 23.92 -16.96 -7.35
C SER A 39 25.37 -17.46 -7.35
N VAL A 40 25.85 -17.92 -6.19
CA VAL A 40 27.17 -18.55 -6.03
C VAL A 40 26.98 -20.07 -5.98
N VAL A 41 27.77 -20.80 -6.76
CA VAL A 41 27.78 -22.27 -6.70
C VAL A 41 28.54 -22.69 -5.44
N PRO A 42 27.93 -23.44 -4.50
CA PRO A 42 28.64 -23.93 -3.33
C PRO A 42 29.74 -24.89 -3.78
N MET A 43 30.92 -24.74 -3.19
CA MET A 43 32.08 -25.59 -3.47
C MET A 43 32.52 -26.29 -2.18
N VAL A 44 32.97 -27.53 -2.31
CA VAL A 44 33.68 -28.25 -1.24
C VAL A 44 35.18 -27.89 -1.24
N GLU A 45 35.95 -28.38 -0.26
CA GLU A 45 37.35 -28.01 -0.04
C GLU A 45 38.28 -28.24 -1.25
N ASP A 46 37.96 -29.23 -2.09
CA ASP A 46 38.73 -29.56 -3.30
C ASP A 46 38.39 -28.67 -4.52
N GLY A 47 37.44 -27.73 -4.37
CA GLY A 47 37.00 -26.82 -5.41
C GLY A 47 35.93 -27.38 -6.35
N THR A 48 35.41 -28.59 -6.10
CA THR A 48 34.28 -29.15 -6.85
C THR A 48 32.93 -28.68 -6.28
N PRO A 49 31.84 -28.66 -7.09
CA PRO A 49 30.52 -28.26 -6.61
C PRO A 49 30.01 -29.18 -5.49
N ASP A 50 29.50 -28.57 -4.42
CA ASP A 50 28.85 -29.30 -3.33
C ASP A 50 27.46 -29.78 -3.76
N LEU A 51 27.40 -31.04 -4.20
CA LEU A 51 26.16 -31.67 -4.66
C LEU A 51 25.16 -31.95 -3.53
N THR A 52 25.54 -31.80 -2.25
CA THR A 52 24.62 -32.06 -1.13
C THR A 52 23.48 -31.05 -1.03
N PHE A 53 23.60 -29.90 -1.71
CA PHE A 53 22.52 -28.91 -1.84
C PHE A 53 21.48 -29.26 -2.92
N PHE A 54 21.73 -30.31 -3.72
CA PHE A 54 20.85 -30.75 -4.79
C PHE A 54 20.29 -32.15 -4.53
N SER A 55 19.16 -32.46 -5.15
CA SER A 55 18.50 -33.75 -5.10
C SER A 55 19.23 -34.78 -5.97
N VAL A 56 18.75 -36.02 -6.00
CA VAL A 56 19.34 -37.14 -6.76
C VAL A 56 19.42 -36.89 -8.27
N ASP A 57 18.64 -35.95 -8.80
CA ASP A 57 18.66 -35.55 -10.21
C ASP A 57 19.64 -34.41 -10.52
N CYS A 58 20.36 -33.91 -9.50
CA CYS A 58 21.31 -32.80 -9.62
C CYS A 58 20.70 -31.49 -10.14
N PHE A 59 19.37 -31.34 -10.10
CA PHE A 59 18.66 -30.18 -10.61
C PHE A 59 17.79 -29.53 -9.54
N HIS A 60 16.93 -30.30 -8.88
CA HIS A 60 16.12 -29.78 -7.78
C HIS A 60 17.00 -29.57 -6.54
N PHE A 61 16.63 -28.62 -5.70
CA PHE A 61 17.29 -28.46 -4.41
C PHE A 61 16.95 -29.64 -3.49
N SER A 62 17.93 -30.09 -2.71
CA SER A 62 17.66 -30.98 -1.58
C SER A 62 16.99 -30.22 -0.44
N GLU A 63 16.62 -30.91 0.63
CA GLU A 63 16.21 -30.26 1.89
C GLU A 63 17.23 -29.21 2.35
N ARG A 64 18.52 -29.53 2.24
CA ARG A 64 19.64 -28.64 2.56
C ARG A 64 19.62 -27.37 1.70
N GLY A 65 19.41 -27.52 0.39
CA GLY A 65 19.27 -26.40 -0.54
C GLY A 65 18.05 -25.53 -0.23
N HIS A 66 16.90 -26.15 0.01
CA HIS A 66 15.67 -25.45 0.41
C HIS A 66 15.83 -24.65 1.71
N ALA A 67 16.53 -25.22 2.68
CA ALA A 67 16.83 -24.54 3.93
C ALA A 67 17.66 -23.25 3.75
N GLU A 68 18.68 -23.25 2.89
CA GLU A 68 19.46 -22.05 2.60
C GLU A 68 18.65 -21.01 1.84
N MET A 69 17.78 -21.43 0.91
CA MET A 69 16.87 -20.51 0.22
C MET A 69 15.88 -19.84 1.18
N ALA A 70 15.31 -20.61 2.11
CA ALA A 70 14.40 -20.09 3.12
C ALA A 70 15.10 -19.08 4.04
N LEU A 71 16.35 -19.36 4.44
CA LEU A 71 17.17 -18.47 5.23
C LEU A 71 17.50 -17.17 4.48
N ALA A 72 17.89 -17.28 3.20
CA ALA A 72 18.16 -16.11 2.37
C ALA A 72 16.90 -15.23 2.22
N LEU A 73 15.74 -15.83 1.95
CA LEU A 73 14.47 -15.11 1.90
C LEU A 73 14.15 -14.43 3.24
N TRP A 74 14.29 -15.15 4.36
CA TRP A 74 14.03 -14.64 5.71
C TRP A 74 14.89 -13.41 6.01
N ASN A 75 16.20 -13.52 5.83
CA ASN A 75 17.12 -12.41 6.05
C ASN A 75 16.79 -11.23 5.14
N ASN A 76 16.45 -11.49 3.87
CA ASN A 76 16.15 -10.44 2.90
C ASN A 76 14.82 -9.71 3.20
N MET A 77 13.88 -10.36 3.91
CA MET A 77 12.69 -9.70 4.48
C MET A 77 13.03 -8.77 5.66
N LEU A 78 14.16 -9.01 6.35
CA LEU A 78 14.66 -8.18 7.45
C LEU A 78 15.65 -7.10 7.01
N GLU A 79 15.82 -6.92 5.69
CA GLU A 79 16.68 -5.88 5.10
C GLU A 79 15.85 -4.78 4.41
N PRO A 80 16.21 -3.49 4.56
CA PRO A 80 15.57 -2.39 3.85
C PRO A 80 15.58 -2.59 2.33
N VAL A 81 14.54 -2.12 1.63
CA VAL A 81 14.34 -2.37 0.18
C VAL A 81 15.56 -2.01 -0.68
N ASP A 82 16.24 -0.91 -0.40
CA ASP A 82 17.40 -0.45 -1.19
C ASP A 82 18.73 -1.11 -0.77
N SER A 83 18.71 -1.90 0.30
CA SER A 83 19.90 -2.54 0.89
C SER A 83 19.77 -4.06 0.96
N LYS A 84 18.85 -4.65 0.18
CA LYS A 84 18.64 -6.10 0.12
C LYS A 84 19.87 -6.83 -0.43
N GLN A 85 20.27 -7.90 0.23
CA GLN A 85 21.24 -8.86 -0.25
C GLN A 85 20.81 -9.42 -1.62
N THR A 86 21.78 -9.52 -2.54
CA THR A 86 21.54 -9.93 -3.94
C THR A 86 22.14 -11.29 -4.29
N TYR A 87 22.67 -12.00 -3.29
CA TYR A 87 23.33 -13.29 -3.45
C TYR A 87 22.87 -14.25 -2.36
N ASN A 88 23.02 -15.54 -2.61
CA ASN A 88 22.81 -16.58 -1.60
C ASN A 88 24.16 -17.25 -1.30
N ASN A 89 24.48 -17.37 -0.02
CA ASN A 89 25.70 -18.02 0.44
C ASN A 89 25.36 -19.39 1.05
N PHE A 90 25.55 -20.45 0.27
CA PHE A 90 25.22 -21.83 0.62
C PHE A 90 26.32 -22.45 1.52
N THR A 91 26.34 -22.10 2.80
CA THR A 91 27.28 -22.69 3.78
C THR A 91 26.62 -23.66 4.76
N TYR A 92 25.28 -23.68 4.79
CA TYR A 92 24.49 -24.45 5.77
C TYR A 92 24.78 -24.09 7.25
N ASP A 93 25.32 -22.89 7.47
CA ASP A 93 25.55 -22.34 8.81
C ASP A 93 24.29 -21.63 9.33
N ARG A 94 23.71 -22.16 10.42
CA ARG A 94 22.49 -21.61 11.03
C ARG A 94 22.74 -20.34 11.84
N SER A 95 24.00 -19.99 12.14
CA SER A 95 24.33 -18.73 12.81
C SER A 95 24.00 -17.49 11.98
N LYS A 96 23.84 -17.65 10.65
CA LYS A 96 23.51 -16.58 9.70
C LYS A 96 22.06 -16.09 9.79
N ILE A 97 21.18 -16.77 10.53
CA ILE A 97 19.77 -16.38 10.63
C ILE A 97 19.69 -15.03 11.34
N GLN A 98 19.13 -14.02 10.67
CA GLN A 98 18.91 -12.72 11.26
C GLN A 98 17.66 -12.72 12.13
N CYS A 99 17.73 -11.95 13.21
CA CYS A 99 16.61 -11.72 14.13
C CYS A 99 16.18 -10.25 14.06
N PRO A 100 14.87 -9.95 14.15
CA PRO A 100 14.40 -8.57 14.28
C PRO A 100 15.02 -7.86 15.49
N THR A 101 15.27 -6.55 15.36
CA THR A 101 15.78 -5.71 16.46
C THR A 101 14.66 -4.90 17.08
N LYS A 102 14.94 -4.21 18.20
CA LYS A 102 13.96 -3.29 18.81
C LYS A 102 13.70 -2.07 17.93
N GLU A 103 14.71 -1.63 17.20
CA GLU A 103 14.66 -0.50 16.27
C GLU A 103 13.89 -0.86 14.99
N HIS A 104 13.98 -2.12 14.55
CA HIS A 104 13.32 -2.64 13.36
C HIS A 104 12.57 -3.96 13.66
N PRO A 105 11.42 -3.89 14.35
CA PRO A 105 10.69 -5.08 14.79
C PRO A 105 9.82 -5.74 13.70
N PHE A 106 9.73 -5.13 12.52
CA PHE A 106 8.84 -5.57 11.43
C PHE A 106 9.62 -5.89 10.16
N ILE A 107 9.01 -6.71 9.29
CA ILE A 107 9.51 -6.97 7.93
C ILE A 107 9.53 -5.66 7.13
N PHE A 108 10.60 -5.46 6.37
CA PHE A 108 10.75 -4.30 5.52
C PHE A 108 9.85 -4.39 4.29
N THR A 109 9.10 -3.33 4.08
CA THR A 109 8.26 -3.04 2.93
C THR A 109 8.73 -1.74 2.29
N ARG A 110 8.20 -1.39 1.11
CA ARG A 110 8.50 -0.11 0.47
C ARG A 110 8.12 1.09 1.36
N ILE A 111 7.05 0.96 2.16
CA ILE A 111 6.49 2.04 2.97
C ILE A 111 7.35 2.30 4.22
N ASN A 112 7.88 1.27 4.86
CA ASN A 112 8.65 1.40 6.11
C ASN A 112 10.18 1.34 5.93
N SER A 113 10.67 1.19 4.69
CA SER A 113 12.12 1.21 4.40
C SER A 113 12.68 2.62 4.23
N THR A 114 11.83 3.60 3.95
CA THR A 114 12.19 5.03 3.89
C THR A 114 11.64 5.75 5.12
N PRO A 115 12.29 6.82 5.62
CA PRO A 115 11.66 7.68 6.61
C PRO A 115 10.33 8.18 6.02
N LEU A 116 9.22 7.78 6.63
CA LEU A 116 7.92 8.27 6.22
C LEU A 116 7.95 9.80 6.31
N PRO A 117 7.54 10.55 5.27
CA PRO A 117 7.01 11.88 5.53
C PRO A 117 5.85 11.66 6.51
N ALA A 118 5.86 12.40 7.62
CA ALA A 118 4.89 12.29 8.71
C ALA A 118 3.48 12.76 8.32
N ASP A 119 3.04 12.52 7.09
CA ASP A 119 1.74 12.89 6.59
C ASP A 119 1.00 11.62 6.17
N CYS A 120 0.44 10.94 7.17
CA CYS A 120 -0.82 10.28 6.92
C CYS A 120 -1.80 11.37 6.49
N PRO A 121 -2.50 11.25 5.34
CA PRO A 121 -3.63 12.11 5.07
C PRO A 121 -4.62 11.85 6.19
N ASN A 122 -4.68 12.77 7.15
CA ASN A 122 -5.72 12.75 8.15
C ASN A 122 -7.04 12.73 7.36
N ASP A 123 -7.91 11.76 7.62
CA ASP A 123 -9.31 11.72 7.14
C ASP A 123 -10.14 12.90 7.70
N ALA A 124 -9.49 14.00 8.07
CA ALA A 124 -10.08 15.24 8.48
C ALA A 124 -10.68 15.92 7.25
N VAL A 125 -12.01 15.91 7.19
CA VAL A 125 -12.79 16.72 6.24
C VAL A 125 -12.21 18.15 6.24
N PRO A 126 -11.79 18.70 5.09
CA PRO A 126 -11.20 20.02 5.04
C PRO A 126 -12.15 21.05 5.65
N ALA A 127 -11.61 22.00 6.44
CA ALA A 127 -12.42 23.02 7.12
C ALA A 127 -13.32 23.80 6.13
N TRP A 128 -12.88 23.99 4.89
CA TRP A 128 -13.68 24.62 3.85
C TRP A 128 -14.92 23.80 3.47
N ALA A 129 -14.83 22.47 3.45
CA ALA A 129 -15.96 21.59 3.13
C ALA A 129 -17.03 21.63 4.23
N ALA A 130 -16.61 21.67 5.50
CA ALA A 130 -17.51 21.90 6.63
C ALA A 130 -18.18 23.28 6.57
N ALA A 131 -17.43 24.33 6.20
CA ALA A 131 -17.95 25.68 6.05
C ALA A 131 -18.99 25.79 4.91
N VAL A 132 -18.72 25.17 3.76
CA VAL A 132 -19.66 25.17 2.61
C VAL A 132 -20.98 24.48 2.98
N LEU A 133 -20.93 23.36 3.70
CA LEU A 133 -22.14 22.66 4.15
C LEU A 133 -22.96 23.50 5.15
N ALA A 134 -22.30 24.17 6.09
CA ALA A 134 -22.97 25.03 7.07
C ALA A 134 -23.64 26.24 6.41
N VAL A 135 -22.93 26.93 5.52
CA VAL A 135 -23.46 28.10 4.79
C VAL A 135 -24.58 27.68 3.83
N GLY A 136 -24.40 26.58 3.09
CA GLY A 136 -25.44 26.04 2.21
C GLY A 136 -26.73 25.71 2.97
N GLY A 137 -26.61 25.09 4.14
CA GLY A 137 -27.76 24.79 5.01
C GLY A 137 -28.50 26.04 5.49
N LEU A 138 -27.77 27.10 5.86
CA LEU A 138 -28.36 28.38 6.28
C LEU A 138 -29.13 29.06 5.15
N ILE A 139 -28.57 29.09 3.94
CA ILE A 139 -29.24 29.69 2.77
C ILE A 139 -30.51 28.92 2.42
N ILE A 140 -30.46 27.59 2.39
CA ILE A 140 -31.64 26.76 2.14
C ILE A 140 -32.71 27.02 3.21
N GLY A 141 -32.30 27.09 4.48
CA GLY A 141 -33.17 27.43 5.59
C GLY A 141 -33.90 28.76 5.37
N TRP A 142 -33.17 29.83 5.03
CA TRP A 142 -33.73 31.15 4.76
C TRP A 142 -34.70 31.18 3.58
N VAL A 143 -34.39 30.48 2.49
CA VAL A 143 -35.28 30.39 1.32
C VAL A 143 -36.58 29.70 1.70
N VAL A 144 -36.52 28.62 2.48
CA VAL A 144 -37.70 27.88 2.93
C VAL A 144 -38.56 28.72 3.87
N THR A 145 -37.98 29.40 4.86
CA THR A 145 -38.76 30.30 5.75
C THR A 145 -39.39 31.43 4.95
N TRP A 146 -38.64 32.07 4.06
CA TRP A 146 -39.16 33.16 3.24
C TRP A 146 -40.34 32.72 2.36
N MET A 147 -40.23 31.55 1.72
CA MET A 147 -41.33 30.97 0.94
C MET A 147 -42.55 30.69 1.81
N ILE A 148 -42.39 30.12 3.00
CA ILE A 148 -43.49 29.87 3.94
C ILE A 148 -44.17 31.19 4.34
N PHE A 149 -43.40 32.22 4.69
CA PHE A 149 -43.94 33.54 5.05
C PHE A 149 -44.68 34.18 3.87
N TYR A 150 -44.10 34.13 2.67
CA TYR A 150 -44.73 34.64 1.45
C TYR A 150 -46.07 33.96 1.14
N PHE A 151 -46.13 32.62 1.24
CA PHE A 151 -47.38 31.88 1.03
C PHE A 151 -48.43 32.17 2.11
N ARG A 152 -48.02 32.31 3.38
CA ARG A 152 -48.93 32.67 4.49
C ARG A 152 -49.49 34.08 4.32
N GLU A 153 -48.65 35.04 3.95
CA GLU A 153 -49.07 36.42 3.69
C GLU A 153 -50.04 36.49 2.50
N ARG A 154 -49.72 35.80 1.39
CA ARG A 154 -50.61 35.70 0.23
C ARG A 154 -51.96 35.07 0.57
N LYS A 155 -51.99 34.05 1.44
CA LYS A 155 -53.23 33.42 1.90
C LYS A 155 -54.03 34.37 2.81
N ASN A 156 -53.38 35.08 3.72
CA ASN A 156 -54.03 36.05 4.60
C ASN A 156 -54.62 37.22 3.80
N ARG A 157 -53.90 37.73 2.79
CA ARG A 157 -54.39 38.80 1.91
C ARG A 157 -55.66 38.39 1.16
N LYS A 158 -55.67 37.19 0.56
CA LYS A 158 -56.87 36.63 -0.10
C LYS A 158 -58.04 36.44 0.87
N ARG A 159 -57.78 36.01 2.11
CA ARG A 159 -58.82 35.86 3.14
C ARG A 159 -59.42 37.21 3.52
N ASN A 160 -58.59 38.24 3.72
CA ASN A 160 -59.05 39.57 4.07
C ASN A 160 -59.91 40.19 2.95
N GLU A 161 -59.48 40.10 1.67
CA GLU A 161 -60.27 40.50 0.50
C GLU A 161 -61.64 39.79 0.45
N SER A 162 -61.68 38.47 0.65
CA SER A 162 -62.96 37.72 0.64
C SER A 162 -63.88 38.06 1.81
N THR A 163 -63.33 38.50 2.94
CA THR A 163 -64.11 38.88 4.14
C THR A 163 -64.72 40.28 3.94
N GLU A 164 -63.98 41.19 3.30
CA GLU A 164 -64.44 42.52 2.93
C GLU A 164 -65.56 42.48 1.87
N ILE A 165 -65.46 41.57 0.90
CA ILE A 165 -66.47 41.36 -0.16
C ILE A 165 -67.77 40.72 0.38
N ASN A 166 -67.69 39.91 1.44
CA ASN A 166 -68.88 39.31 2.06
C ASN A 166 -69.57 40.23 3.08
N GLY A 167 -68.86 41.21 3.66
CA GLY A 167 -69.44 42.21 4.56
C GLY A 167 -70.24 43.32 3.87
N THR A 168 -70.24 43.36 2.53
CA THR A 168 -70.85 44.41 1.71
C THR A 168 -72.14 43.99 0.98
N LYS A 169 -72.70 42.81 1.27
CA LYS A 169 -74.04 42.43 0.79
C LYS A 169 -75.09 42.65 1.90
N PHE A 170 -75.87 43.71 1.72
CA PHE A 170 -77.17 43.97 2.37
C PHE A 170 -78.27 43.12 1.75
#